data_AF-A0A0P0NGX7-F1
#
_entry.id   AF-A0A0P0NGX7-F1
#
_cell.length_a   1.000
_cell.length_b   1.000
_cell.length_c   1.000
_cell.angle_alpha   90.00
_cell.angle_beta   90.00
_cell.angle_gamma   90.00
#
_symmetry.space_group_name_H-M   'P 1'
#
loop_
_entity.id
_entity.type
_entity.pdbx_description
1 polymer ?
#
loop_
_entity_poly.entity_id
_entity_poly.type
_entity_poly.pdbx_seq_one_letter_code
_entity_poly.pdbx_strand_id
1 'polypeptide(L)'
;MAVKPLYNEAYVLKKIAQGDERSFAELFHWYSKPLAEFVFKLTDSLEVTEEIIQDSFIKIWLKREMLPDIQNFSEVFCLLI
;
A
#
# COMPACT_ATOMS: atom_id res chain seq x y z
N MET A 1 -18.08 -4.86 -1.38
CA MET A 1 -17.08 -4.07 -2.14
C MET A 1 -16.01 -5.04 -2.62
N ALA A 2 -16.07 -5.49 -3.86
CA ALA A 2 -15.09 -6.41 -4.43
C ALA A 2 -13.93 -5.57 -4.97
N VAL A 3 -12.82 -5.50 -4.21
CA VAL A 3 -11.53 -5.11 -4.77
C VAL A 3 -11.26 -6.14 -5.87
N LYS A 4 -11.31 -5.72 -7.14
CA LYS A 4 -11.04 -6.64 -8.25
C LYS A 4 -9.64 -7.21 -8.01
N PRO A 5 -9.46 -8.54 -7.96
CA PRO A 5 -8.12 -9.09 -7.91
C PRO A 5 -7.43 -8.60 -9.17
N LEU A 6 -6.39 -7.77 -9.02
CA LEU A 6 -5.43 -7.56 -10.10
C LEU A 6 -5.02 -8.97 -10.49
N TYR A 7 -5.36 -9.38 -11.71
CA TYR A 7 -5.12 -10.73 -12.25
C TYR A 7 -3.62 -11.13 -12.14
N ASN A 8 -2.77 -10.16 -11.80
CA ASN A 8 -1.33 -10.21 -11.66
C ASN A 8 -0.83 -9.55 -10.36
N GLU A 9 -1.59 -9.49 -9.25
CA GLU A 9 -1.11 -8.86 -8.00
C GLU A 9 0.25 -9.42 -7.56
N ALA A 10 0.42 -10.74 -7.55
CA ALA A 10 1.71 -11.40 -7.30
C ALA A 10 2.82 -10.98 -8.27
N TYR A 11 2.50 -10.69 -9.54
CA TYR A 11 3.47 -10.22 -10.53
C TYR A 11 3.84 -8.75 -10.31
N VAL A 12 2.87 -7.91 -9.95
CA VAL A 12 3.07 -6.51 -9.59
C VAL A 12 3.94 -6.43 -8.32
N LEU A 13 3.61 -7.20 -7.28
CA LEU A 13 4.40 -7.29 -6.04
C LEU A 13 5.83 -7.79 -6.31
N LYS A 14 6.00 -8.77 -7.19
CA LYS A 14 7.33 -9.26 -7.59
C LYS A 14 8.13 -8.20 -8.34
N LYS A 15 7.49 -7.42 -9.23
CA LYS A 15 8.13 -6.27 -9.89
C LYS A 15 8.52 -5.19 -8.90
N ILE A 16 7.65 -4.87 -7.94
CA ILE A 16 7.94 -3.92 -6.87
C ILE A 16 9.14 -4.40 -6.06
N ALA A 17 9.21 -5.69 -5.70
CA ALA A 17 10.36 -6.28 -5.02
C ALA A 17 11.67 -6.13 -5.81
N GLN A 18 11.60 -6.18 -7.15
CA GLN A 18 12.73 -5.93 -8.05
C GLN A 18 13.11 -4.43 -8.19
N GLY A 19 12.37 -3.52 -7.55
CA GLY A 19 12.60 -2.07 -7.62
C GLY A 19 11.82 -1.35 -8.71
N ASP A 20 10.75 -1.95 -9.24
CA ASP A 20 9.88 -1.29 -10.23
C ASP A 20 8.98 -0.25 -9.55
N GLU A 21 9.40 1.00 -9.56
CA GLU A 21 8.69 2.15 -8.97
C GLU A 21 7.33 2.41 -9.64
N ARG A 22 7.19 2.09 -10.93
CA ARG A 22 5.94 2.30 -11.68
C ARG A 22 4.85 1.35 -11.19
N SER A 23 5.20 0.09 -11.02
CA SER A 23 4.32 -0.93 -10.46
C SER A 23 3.90 -0.56 -9.03
N PHE A 24 4.80 0.04 -8.27
CA PHE A 24 4.50 0.53 -6.92
C PHE A 24 3.58 1.75 -6.93
N ALA A 25 3.80 2.72 -7.82
CA ALA A 25 2.94 3.87 -7.97
C ALA A 25 1.51 3.46 -8.38
N GLU A 26 1.38 2.46 -9.26
CA GLU A 26 0.07 1.94 -9.65
C GLU A 26 -0.63 1.29 -8.45
N LEU A 27 0.07 0.43 -7.71
CA LEU A 27 -0.44 -0.21 -6.51
C LEU A 27 -0.80 0.82 -5.42
N PHE A 28 0.05 1.83 -5.21
CA PHE A 28 -0.23 2.97 -4.36
C PHE A 28 -1.55 3.63 -4.76
N HIS A 29 -1.76 3.90 -6.04
CA HIS A 29 -2.95 4.62 -6.51
C HIS A 29 -4.25 3.84 -6.25
N TRP A 30 -4.19 2.51 -6.30
CA TRP A 30 -5.31 1.62 -5.98
C TRP A 30 -5.57 1.52 -4.48
N TYR A 31 -4.52 1.38 -3.67
CA TYR A 31 -4.63 1.18 -2.22
C TYR A 31 -4.76 2.50 -1.44
N SER A 32 -4.25 3.61 -1.95
CA SER A 32 -4.28 4.95 -1.34
C SER A 32 -5.70 5.39 -1.02
N LYS A 33 -6.67 5.11 -1.90
CA LYS A 33 -8.06 5.55 -1.71
C LYS A 33 -8.74 4.90 -0.50
N PRO A 34 -8.81 3.56 -0.39
CA PRO A 34 -9.38 2.92 0.81
C PRO A 34 -8.53 3.15 2.07
N LEU A 35 -7.21 3.31 1.95
CA LEU A 35 -6.33 3.66 3.08
C LEU A 35 -6.57 5.06 3.61
N ALA A 36 -6.70 6.04 2.73
CA ALA A 36 -7.04 7.41 3.08
C ALA A 36 -8.36 7.48 3.82
N GLU A 37 -9.40 6.78 3.35
CA GLU A 37 -10.67 6.72 4.08
C GLU A 37 -10.54 6.07 5.46
N PHE A 38 -9.66 5.07 5.63
CA PHE A 38 -9.46 4.39 6.91
C PHE A 38 -8.69 5.25 7.91
N VAL A 39 -7.55 5.82 7.49
CA VAL A 39 -6.71 6.68 8.33
C VAL A 39 -7.39 8.02 8.62
N PHE A 40 -8.16 8.55 7.67
CA PHE A 40 -8.97 9.74 7.90
C PHE A 40 -10.03 9.52 8.97
N LYS A 41 -10.68 8.34 9.01
CA LYS A 41 -11.60 7.99 10.09
C LYS A 41 -10.93 7.87 11.47
N LEU A 42 -9.63 7.64 11.53
CA LEU A 42 -8.87 7.53 12.78
C LEU A 42 -8.33 8.89 13.25
N THR A 43 -7.87 9.73 12.32
CA THR A 43 -7.17 10.98 12.62
C THR A 43 -8.05 12.22 12.49
N ASP A 44 -9.17 12.12 11.78
CA ASP A 44 -10.11 13.21 11.42
C ASP A 44 -9.44 14.41 10.71
N SER A 45 -8.18 14.24 10.27
CA SER A 45 -7.36 15.30 9.70
C SER A 45 -6.72 14.82 8.41
N LEU A 46 -6.99 15.53 7.32
CA LEU A 46 -6.43 15.22 6.00
C LEU A 46 -4.90 15.32 6.00
N GLU A 47 -4.33 16.37 6.61
CA GLU A 47 -2.87 16.53 6.73
C GLU A 47 -2.22 15.33 7.43
N VAL A 48 -2.75 14.93 8.59
CA VAL A 48 -2.23 13.79 9.36
C VAL A 48 -2.42 12.48 8.59
N THR A 49 -3.55 12.35 7.88
CA THR A 49 -3.84 11.19 7.03
C THR A 49 -2.82 11.04 5.91
N GLU A 50 -2.54 12.11 5.18
CA GLU A 50 -1.55 12.08 4.10
C GLU A 50 -0.15 11.77 4.64
N GLU A 51 0.24 12.37 5.77
CA GLU A 51 1.55 12.13 6.40
C GLU A 51 1.74 10.66 6.79
N ILE A 52 0.76 10.07 7.47
CA ILE A 52 0.78 8.66 7.90
C ILE A 52 0.84 7.73 6.70
N ILE A 53 0.04 8.01 5.66
CA ILE A 53 0.02 7.22 4.43
C ILE A 53 1.38 7.29 3.75
N GLN A 54 1.93 8.49 3.60
CA GLN A 54 3.21 8.71 2.94
C GLN A 54 4.34 8.00 3.69
N ASP A 55 4.41 8.12 5.02
CA ASP A 55 5.42 7.44 5.85
C ASP A 55 5.27 5.91 5.78
N SER A 56 4.04 5.41 5.83
CA SER A 56 3.75 3.97 5.69
C SER A 56 4.18 3.44 4.33
N PHE A 57 3.91 4.18 3.24
CA PHE A 57 4.34 3.80 1.91
C PHE A 57 5.86 3.78 1.77
N ILE A 58 6.59 4.74 2.35
CA ILE A 58 8.06 4.72 2.37
C ILE A 58 8.57 3.48 3.12
N LYS A 59 8.01 3.16 4.28
CA LYS A 59 8.37 1.95 5.05
C LYS A 59 8.10 0.68 4.25
N ILE A 60 7.01 0.63 3.49
CA ILE A 60 6.67 -0.51 2.64
C ILE A 60 7.63 -0.62 1.45
N TRP A 61 7.98 0.52 0.83
CA TRP A 61 8.98 0.55 -0.23
C TRP A 61 10.35 0.07 0.25
N LEU A 62 10.74 0.42 1.48
CA LEU A 62 11.94 -0.10 2.12
C LEU A 62 11.84 -1.61 2.37
N LYS A 63 10.66 -2.11 2.77
CA LYS A 63 10.38 -3.54 3.00
C LYS A 63 9.83 -4.28 1.76
N ARG A 64 10.06 -3.73 0.56
CA ARG A 64 9.52 -4.28 -0.69
C ARG A 64 9.94 -5.72 -0.99
N GLU A 65 11.05 -6.15 -0.40
CA GLU A 65 11.59 -7.51 -0.54
C GLU A 65 10.69 -8.57 0.11
N MET A 66 9.89 -8.17 1.12
CA MET A 66 8.92 -9.05 1.79
C MET A 66 7.53 -9.02 1.14
N LEU A 67 7.22 -7.99 0.34
CA LEU A 67 5.95 -7.84 -0.37
C LEU A 67 5.50 -9.05 -1.21
N PRO A 68 6.36 -9.77 -1.95
CA PRO A 68 5.92 -10.91 -2.74
C PRO A 68 5.53 -12.12 -1.89
N ASP A 69 5.93 -12.16 -0.61
CA ASP A 69 5.56 -13.21 0.35
C ASP A 69 4.24 -12.91 1.05
N ILE A 70 3.83 -11.63 1.04
CA ILE A 70 2.64 -11.13 1.72
C ILE A 70 1.41 -11.37 0.83
N GLN A 71 0.50 -12.22 1.30
CA GLN A 71 -0.74 -12.54 0.59
C GLN A 71 -1.81 -11.44 0.69
N ASN A 72 -1.71 -10.52 1.66
CA ASN A 72 -2.65 -9.42 1.85
C ASN A 72 -1.91 -8.11 2.12
N PHE A 73 -1.84 -7.24 1.11
CA PHE A 73 -1.19 -5.93 1.24
C PHE A 73 -1.82 -5.05 2.33
N SER A 74 -3.12 -5.22 2.57
CA SER A 74 -3.85 -4.55 3.65
C SER A 74 -3.34 -4.89 5.05
N GLU A 75 -2.77 -6.07 5.28
CA GLU A 75 -2.31 -6.51 6.59
C GLU A 75 -1.03 -5.79 7.04
N VAL A 76 -0.12 -5.56 6.09
CA VAL A 76 1.15 -4.84 6.34
C VAL A 76 0.90 -3.38 6.71
N PHE A 77 -0.06 -2.77 6.03
CA PHE A 77 -0.44 -1.39 6.30
C PHE A 77 -1.02 -1.21 7.70
N CYS A 78 -1.88 -2.14 8.14
CA CYS A 78 -2.45 -2.11 9.49
C CYS A 78 -1.41 -2.33 10.59
N LEU A 79 -0.28 -2.99 10.29
CA LEU A 79 0.82 -3.17 11.24
C LEU A 79 1.78 -1.95 11.30
N LEU A 80 1.69 -1.04 10.34
CA LEU A 80 2.57 0.14 10.23
C LEU A 80 1.92 1.45 10.68
N ILE A 81 0.59 1.48 10.79
CA ILE A 81 -0.26 2.52 11.37
C ILE A 81 -0.49 2.23 12.85
#